data_AF-A0AA38CFM7-F1
#
_entry.id   AF-A0AA38CFM7-F1
#
_cell.length_a   1.000
_cell.length_b   1.000
_cell.length_c   1.000
_cell.angle_alpha   90.00
_cell.angle_beta   90.00
_cell.angle_gamma   90.00
#
_symmetry.space_group_name_H-M   'P 1'
#
loop_
_entity.id
_entity.type
_entity.pdbx_description
1 polymer ?
#
loop_
_entity_poly.entity_id
_entity_poly.type
_entity_poly.pdbx_seq_one_letter_code
_entity_poly.pdbx_strand_id
1 'polypeptide(L)' 'YHGIHKQFTTRYTPQQNGVAERKNRTIMEMARSMLKAKHLPNEYWAEAVATS' A
#
# COMPACT_ATOMS: atom_id res chain seq x y z
N TYR A 1 -5.07 23.81 14.50
CA TYR A 1 -5.90 22.82 13.77
C TYR A 1 -5.20 22.50 12.46
N HIS A 2 -4.58 21.32 12.34
CA HIS A 2 -3.95 20.91 11.08
C HIS A 2 -5.05 20.80 10.02
N GLY A 3 -5.02 21.65 8.99
CA GLY A 3 -6.02 21.78 7.92
C GLY A 3 -6.10 20.58 6.98
N ILE A 4 -6.12 19.37 7.54
CA ILE A 4 -6.23 18.11 6.81
C ILE A 4 -7.72 17.83 6.61
N HIS A 5 -8.21 18.14 5.42
CA HIS A 5 -9.54 17.74 4.99
C HIS A 5 -9.54 16.25 4.63
N LYS A 6 -10.06 15.41 5.53
CA LYS A 6 -10.27 13.98 5.26
C LYS A 6 -11.40 13.84 4.24
N GLN A 7 -11.04 13.58 2.99
CA GLN A 7 -12.01 13.17 1.97
C GLN A 7 -12.28 11.68 2.17
N PHE A 8 -13.46 11.35 2.68
CA PHE A 8 -13.92 9.96 2.73
C PHE A 8 -14.22 9.52 1.31
N THR A 9 -13.63 8.40 0.89
CA THR A 9 -13.99 7.76 -0.37
C THR A 9 -15.47 7.38 -0.29
N THR A 10 -16.31 8.04 -1.08
CA THR A 10 -17.69 7.61 -1.26
C THR A 10 -17.67 6.21 -1.88
N ARG A 11 -18.57 5.31 -1.41
CA ARG A 11 -18.71 3.91 -1.88
C ARG A 11 -18.86 3.75 -3.40
N TYR A 12 -18.99 4.85 -4.15
CA TYR A 12 -19.26 4.89 -5.58
C TYR A 12 -18.40 5.91 -6.34
N THR A 13 -17.17 6.19 -5.89
CA THR A 13 -16.14 6.86 -6.69
C THR A 13 -15.03 5.87 -7.09
N PRO A 14 -15.27 5.00 -8.10
CA PRO A 14 -14.32 3.96 -8.51
C PRO A 14 -12.97 4.50 -8.95
N GLN A 15 -12.91 5.73 -9.47
CA GLN A 15 -11.68 6.32 -10.00
C GLN A 15 -10.67 6.59 -8.88
N GLN A 16 -11.13 7.13 -7.74
CA GLN A 16 -10.26 7.38 -6.58
C GLN A 16 -9.85 6.07 -5.90
N ASN A 17 -10.77 5.12 -5.77
CA ASN A 17 -10.45 3.80 -5.21
C ASN A 17 -9.48 3.03 -6.13
N GLY A 18 -9.66 3.11 -7.45
CA GLY A 18 -8.77 2.47 -8.42
C GLY A 18 -7.33 3.01 -8.37
N VAL A 19 -7.13 4.30 -8.05
CA VAL A 19 -5.78 4.84 -7.80
C VAL A 19 -5.18 4.24 -6.53
N ALA A 20 -5.95 4.17 -5.44
CA ALA A 20 -5.51 3.56 -4.19
C ALA A 20 -5.21 2.06 -4.35
N GLU A 21 -6.08 1.31 -5.01
CA GLU A 21 -5.91 -0.11 -5.31
C GLU A 21 -4.67 -0.40 -6.16
N ARG A 22 -4.40 0.43 -7.19
CA ARG A 22 -3.17 0.29 -8.00
C ARG A 22 -1.92 0.52 -7.15
N LYS A 23 -1.90 1.58 -6.35
CA LYS A 23 -0.75 1.88 -5.46
C LYS A 23 -0.55 0.78 -4.42
N ASN A 24 -1.62 0.32 -3.77
CA ASN A 24 -1.55 -0.77 -2.80
C ASN A 24 -1.02 -2.06 -3.43
N ARG A 25 -1.41 -2.37 -4.67
CA ARG A 25 -0.89 -3.53 -5.40
C ARG A 25 0.61 -3.42 -5.65
N THR A 26 1.08 -2.27 -6.15
CA THR A 26 2.50 -2.03 -6.40
C THR A 26 3.31 -2.16 -5.11
N ILE A 27 2.86 -1.56 -4.00
CA ILE A 27 3.54 -1.67 -2.70
C ILE A 27 3.64 -3.13 -2.25
N MET A 28 2.56 -3.90 -2.37
CA MET A 28 2.57 -5.31 -2.01
C MET A 28 3.46 -6.16 -2.93
N GLU A 29 3.54 -5.84 -4.22
CA GLU A 29 4.47 -6.49 -5.16
C GLU A 29 5.93 -6.19 -4.82
N MET A 30 6.26 -4.94 -4.47
CA MET A 30 7.60 -4.55 -4.01
C MET A 30 7.97 -5.26 -2.72
N ALA A 31 7.08 -5.27 -1.72
CA ALA A 31 7.30 -5.97 -0.46
C ALA A 31 7.55 -7.48 -0.67
N ARG A 32 6.73 -8.15 -1.48
CA ARG A 32 6.93 -9.57 -1.83
C ARG A 32 8.24 -9.82 -2.55
N SER A 33 8.62 -8.94 -3.48
CA SER A 33 9.88 -9.05 -4.21
C SER A 33 11.08 -8.90 -3.28
N MET A 34 11.02 -7.95 -2.33
CA MET A 34 12.06 -7.72 -1.33
C MET A 34 12.22 -8.92 -0.38
N LEU A 35 11.10 -9.44 0.15
CA LEU A 35 11.10 -10.61 1.01
C LEU A 35 11.69 -11.83 0.30
N LYS A 36 11.29 -12.05 -0.96
CA LYS A 36 11.82 -13.15 -1.78
C LYS A 36 13.32 -12.98 -2.07
N ALA A 37 13.76 -11.78 -2.41
CA ALA A 37 15.17 -11.50 -2.69
C ALA A 37 16.05 -11.73 -1.45
N LYS A 38 15.54 -11.40 -0.26
CA LYS A 38 16.26 -11.55 1.01
C LYS A 38 16.00 -12.86 1.75
N HIS A 39 15.19 -13.76 1.16
CA HIS A 39 14.78 -15.03 1.77
C HIS A 39 14.16 -14.84 3.18
N LEU A 40 13.42 -13.74 3.36
CA LEU A 40 12.81 -13.41 4.64
C LEU A 40 11.42 -14.05 4.77
N PRO A 41 11.04 -14.49 5.98
CA PRO A 41 9.67 -14.90 6.28
C PRO A 41 8.65 -13.80 5.96
N ASN A 42 7.44 -14.20 5.59
CA ASN A 42 6.34 -13.27 5.30
C ASN A 42 5.91 -12.44 6.53
N GLU A 43 6.33 -12.82 7.74
CA GLU A 43 6.10 -12.05 8.96
C GLU A 43 6.67 -10.63 8.88
N TYR A 44 7.76 -10.45 8.11
CA TYR A 44 8.43 -9.15 7.89
C TYR A 44 7.77 -8.27 6.81
N TRP A 45 6.52 -8.56 6.43
CA TRP A 45 5.84 -7.82 5.37
C TRP A 45 5.62 -6.34 5.74
N ALA A 46 5.42 -6.02 7.02
CA ALA A 46 5.22 -4.64 7.48
C ALA A 46 6.49 -3.80 7.28
N GLU A 47 7.65 -4.34 7.61
CA GLU A 47 8.97 -3.75 7.42
C GLU A 47 9.32 -3.65 5.94
N ALA A 48 8.98 -4.68 5.16
CA ALA A 48 9.17 -4.67 3.71
C ALA A 48 8.32 -3.58 3.05
N VAL A 49 7.05 -3.42 3.47
CA VAL A 49 6.15 -2.35 3.01
C VAL A 49 6.67 -0.96 3.41
N ALA A 50 7.20 -0.81 4.62
CA ALA A 50 7.75 0.46 5.09
C ALA A 50 9.04 0.89 4.35
N THR A 51 9.74 -0.06 3.73
CA THR A 51 11.00 0.17 2.99
C THR A 51 10.78 0.31 1.48
N SER A 52 9.60 -0.09 0.97
CA SER A 52 9.26 -0.06 -0.46
C SER A 52 8.83 1.34 -0.91
#